data_AF-A0A821G0C7-F1
#
_entry.id   AF-A0A821G0C7-F1
#
_cell.length_a   1.000
_cell.length_b   1.000
_cell.length_c   1.000
_cell.angle_alpha   90.00
_cell.angle_beta   90.00
_cell.angle_gamma   90.00
#
_symmetry.space_group_name_H-M   'P 1'
#
loop_
_entity.id
_entity.type
_entity.pdbx_description
1 polymer ?
#
loop_
_entity_poly.entity_id
_entity_poly.type
_entity_poly.pdbx_seq_one_letter_code
_entity_poly.pdbx_strand_id
1 'polypeptide(L)'
;MFPCKIPVAFPQAFGLMSHIIICFAAIDQLMSTLLHTSRQRFSIELMQRLITVAIVISILYGIPFLIYYDYDALPLSGTNGTACVPNENNELFSKYTVYAGVPIMNGFLPVTIMSLFGLLTFRNVRHVAKKNIPIAHIHLEEQLTAMVLIKILNVCLTVIPFLIFFL
;
A
#
# COMPACT_ATOMS: atom_id res chain seq x y z
N MET A 1 25.34 6.76 -11.95
CA MET A 1 24.09 7.55 -11.90
C MET A 1 22.86 6.68 -11.61
N PHE A 2 22.52 5.67 -12.42
CA PHE A 2 21.38 4.76 -12.16
C PHE A 2 21.39 3.90 -10.88
N PRO A 3 22.54 3.39 -10.37
CA PRO A 3 22.52 2.45 -9.23
C PRO A 3 22.06 3.08 -7.90
N CYS A 4 21.99 4.41 -7.81
CA CYS A 4 21.48 5.15 -6.65
C CYS A 4 19.96 5.35 -6.67
N LYS A 5 19.42 5.62 -7.87
CA LYS A 5 18.02 5.99 -8.05
C LYS A 5 17.08 4.79 -7.92
N ILE A 6 17.51 3.62 -8.45
CA ILE A 6 16.74 2.37 -8.42
C ILE A 6 16.41 1.91 -6.99
N PRO A 7 17.36 1.79 -6.05
CA PRO A 7 17.07 1.31 -4.69
C PRO A 7 16.18 2.25 -3.89
N VAL A 8 15.99 3.50 -4.31
CA VAL A 8 15.05 4.44 -3.67
C VAL A 8 13.68 4.39 -4.34
N ALA A 9 13.61 4.45 -5.67
CA ALA A 9 12.35 4.49 -6.40
C ALA A 9 11.59 3.15 -6.35
N PHE A 10 12.31 2.03 -6.37
CA PHE A 10 11.71 0.69 -6.42
C PHE A 10 10.92 0.38 -5.14
N PRO A 11 11.47 0.52 -3.92
CA PRO A 11 10.69 0.29 -2.70
C PRO A 11 9.47 1.21 -2.58
N GLN A 12 9.53 2.45 -3.07
CA GLN A 12 8.41 3.38 -3.05
C GLN A 12 7.26 2.91 -3.97
N ALA A 13 7.58 2.52 -5.20
CA ALA A 13 6.58 2.02 -6.14
C ALA A 13 5.97 0.68 -5.67
N PHE A 14 6.80 -0.28 -5.26
CA PHE A 14 6.33 -1.60 -4.82
C PHE A 14 5.62 -1.54 -3.46
N GLY A 15 6.04 -0.64 -2.58
CA GLY A 15 5.35 -0.34 -1.33
C GLY A 15 3.93 0.13 -1.62
N LEU A 16 3.75 1.14 -2.46
CA LEU A 16 2.43 1.66 -2.81
C LEU A 16 1.54 0.59 -3.50
N MET A 17 2.12 -0.19 -4.42
CA MET A 17 1.42 -1.33 -5.05
C MET A 17 0.86 -2.30 -4.02
N SER A 18 1.70 -2.73 -3.08
CA SER A 18 1.30 -3.70 -2.05
C SER A 18 0.12 -3.18 -1.23
N HIS A 19 0.17 -1.90 -0.83
CA HIS A 19 -0.94 -1.27 -0.10
C HIS A 19 -2.23 -1.23 -0.93
N ILE A 20 -2.16 -0.83 -2.21
CA ILE A 20 -3.34 -0.77 -3.09
C ILE A 20 -3.93 -2.17 -3.31
N ILE A 21 -3.09 -3.18 -3.54
CA ILE A 21 -3.55 -4.57 -3.72
C ILE A 21 -4.26 -5.08 -2.46
N ILE A 22 -3.72 -4.81 -1.27
CA ILE A 22 -4.36 -5.20 0.00
C ILE A 22 -5.71 -4.45 0.17
N CYS A 23 -5.77 -3.16 -0.18
CA CYS A 23 -7.04 -2.42 -0.18
C CYS A 23 -8.08 -3.06 -1.11
N PHE A 24 -7.69 -3.41 -2.33
CA PHE A 24 -8.56 -4.08 -3.29
C PHE A 24 -8.98 -5.47 -2.83
N ALA A 25 -8.09 -6.23 -2.20
CA ALA A 25 -8.43 -7.52 -1.61
C ALA A 25 -9.48 -7.37 -0.49
N ALA A 26 -9.36 -6.35 0.36
CA ALA A 26 -10.35 -6.08 1.41
C ALA A 26 -11.72 -5.66 0.83
N ILE A 27 -11.73 -4.86 -0.24
CA ILE A 27 -12.95 -4.44 -0.95
C ILE A 27 -13.61 -5.64 -1.64
N ASP A 28 -12.82 -6.49 -2.29
CA ASP A 28 -13.32 -7.69 -2.96
C ASP A 28 -13.97 -8.66 -1.98
N GLN A 29 -13.33 -8.89 -0.83
CA GLN A 29 -13.92 -9.65 0.27
C GLN A 29 -15.23 -9.04 0.75
N LEU A 30 -15.29 -7.72 0.91
CA LEU A 30 -16.52 -7.05 1.32
C LEU A 30 -17.64 -7.29 0.30
N MET A 31 -17.31 -7.19 -0.99
CA MET A 31 -18.27 -7.42 -2.07
C MET A 31 -18.71 -8.88 -2.15
N SER A 32 -17.80 -9.85 -1.96
CA SER A 32 -18.14 -11.28 -1.97
C SER A 32 -19.09 -11.63 -0.83
N THR A 33 -18.84 -11.10 0.37
CA THR A 33 -19.70 -11.33 1.55
C THR A 33 -21.08 -10.67 1.40
N LEU A 34 -21.17 -9.50 0.75
CA LEU A 34 -22.45 -8.79 0.57
C LEU A 34 -23.29 -9.28 -0.62
N LEU A 35 -22.68 -9.78 -1.69
CA LEU A 35 -23.34 -10.03 -2.98
C LEU A 35 -23.23 -11.49 -3.48
N HIS A 36 -23.28 -12.44 -2.54
CA HIS A 36 -23.05 -13.90 -2.65
C HIS A 36 -23.43 -14.60 -3.97
N THR A 37 -24.49 -14.22 -4.70
CA THR A 37 -25.10 -15.16 -5.68
C THR A 37 -25.12 -14.71 -7.15
N SER A 38 -24.89 -13.44 -7.51
CA SER A 38 -25.11 -13.02 -8.92
C SER A 38 -24.07 -12.09 -9.56
N ARG A 39 -23.09 -11.57 -8.81
CA ARG A 39 -22.23 -10.46 -9.31
C ARG A 39 -20.74 -10.81 -9.46
N GLN A 40 -20.37 -12.07 -9.28
CA GLN A 40 -18.98 -12.55 -9.28
C GLN A 40 -18.27 -12.41 -10.65
N ARG A 41 -19.01 -12.35 -11.77
CA ARG A 41 -18.40 -12.07 -13.09
C ARG A 41 -18.12 -10.59 -13.32
N PHE A 42 -18.97 -9.70 -12.81
CA PHE A 42 -18.80 -8.26 -12.96
C PHE A 42 -17.65 -7.73 -12.10
N SER A 43 -17.32 -8.42 -10.99
CA SER A 43 -16.18 -8.05 -10.14
C SER A 43 -14.83 -8.38 -10.78
N ILE A 44 -14.70 -9.44 -11.59
CA ILE A 44 -13.42 -9.83 -12.18
C ILE A 44 -12.95 -8.81 -13.24
N GLU A 45 -13.80 -8.41 -14.17
CA GLU A 45 -13.44 -7.42 -15.21
C GLU A 45 -13.13 -6.05 -14.58
N LEU A 46 -13.90 -5.67 -13.55
CA LEU A 46 -13.69 -4.43 -12.82
C LEU A 46 -12.40 -4.47 -12.00
N MET A 47 -12.12 -5.59 -11.32
CA MET A 47 -10.89 -5.78 -10.56
C MET A 47 -9.66 -5.76 -11.49
N GLN A 48 -9.73 -6.38 -12.67
CA GLN A 48 -8.64 -6.29 -13.65
C GLN A 48 -8.37 -4.84 -14.06
N ARG A 49 -9.41 -4.05 -14.37
CA ARG A 49 -9.26 -2.62 -14.69
C ARG A 49 -8.66 -1.84 -13.52
N LEU A 50 -9.13 -2.08 -12.29
CA LEU A 50 -8.61 -1.42 -11.10
C LEU A 50 -7.14 -1.76 -10.83
N ILE A 51 -6.74 -3.03 -11.01
CA ILE A 51 -5.35 -3.47 -10.88
C ILE A 51 -4.49 -2.79 -11.94
N THR A 52 -4.93 -2.72 -13.20
CA THR A 52 -4.19 -2.00 -14.25
C THR A 52 -4.01 -0.52 -13.89
N VAL A 53 -5.06 0.15 -13.40
CA VAL A 53 -4.98 1.54 -12.96
C VAL A 53 -4.02 1.70 -11.78
N ALA A 54 -4.06 0.80 -10.80
CA ALA A 54 -3.13 0.81 -9.68
C ALA A 54 -1.68 0.66 -10.13
N ILE A 55 -1.42 -0.24 -11.08
CA ILE A 55 -0.08 -0.44 -11.63
C ILE A 55 0.45 0.86 -12.25
N VAL A 56 -0.37 1.52 -13.06
CA VAL A 56 -0.01 2.79 -13.70
C VAL A 56 0.25 3.87 -12.64
N ILE A 57 -0.61 4.00 -11.64
CA ILE A 57 -0.44 4.98 -10.55
C ILE A 57 0.86 4.74 -9.78
N SER A 58 1.17 3.48 -9.45
CA SER A 58 2.39 3.17 -8.70
C SER A 58 3.66 3.40 -9.50
N ILE A 59 3.66 3.14 -10.81
CA ILE A 59 4.78 3.51 -11.69
C ILE A 59 4.93 5.03 -11.73
N LEU A 60 3.84 5.76 -11.95
CA LEU A 60 3.83 7.23 -11.97
C LEU A 60 4.35 7.82 -10.66
N TYR A 61 3.99 7.22 -9.51
CA TYR A 61 4.48 7.64 -8.20
C TYR A 61 5.99 7.40 -8.00
N GLY A 62 6.55 6.35 -8.59
CA GLY A 62 7.99 6.06 -8.54
C GLY A 62 8.84 6.96 -9.44
N ILE A 63 8.28 7.54 -10.50
CA ILE A 63 9.02 8.37 -11.48
C ILE A 63 9.67 9.62 -10.83
N PRO A 64 8.98 10.42 -10.00
CA PRO A 64 9.59 11.55 -9.31
C PRO A 64 10.86 11.17 -8.53
N PHE A 65 10.86 10.01 -7.86
CA PHE A 65 12.03 9.52 -7.13
C PHE A 65 13.22 9.20 -8.05
N LEU A 66 12.97 8.76 -9.29
CA LEU A 66 14.04 8.56 -10.29
C LEU A 66 14.62 9.87 -10.81
N ILE A 67 13.80 10.93 -10.90
CA ILE A 67 14.21 12.22 -11.46
C ILE A 67 15.01 13.03 -10.41
N TYR A 68 14.48 13.13 -9.19
CA TYR A 68 14.97 14.09 -8.20
C TYR A 68 16.05 13.56 -7.24
N TYR A 69 16.32 12.26 -7.20
CA TYR A 69 17.45 11.73 -6.42
C TYR A 69 18.73 11.72 -7.24
N ASP A 70 19.80 12.29 -6.70
CA ASP A 70 21.13 12.21 -7.31
C ASP A 70 22.22 11.96 -6.25
N TYR A 71 23.46 11.74 -6.74
CA TYR A 71 24.62 11.60 -5.87
C TYR A 71 25.12 12.99 -5.49
N ASP A 72 25.00 13.36 -4.22
CA ASP A 72 25.71 14.51 -3.67
C ASP A 72 26.90 14.07 -2.83
N ALA A 73 27.96 14.87 -2.91
CA ALA A 73 29.16 14.69 -2.12
C ALA A 73 28.90 15.19 -0.69
N LEU A 74 28.27 14.35 0.14
CA LEU A 74 28.20 14.63 1.56
C LEU A 74 29.53 14.26 2.22
N PRO A 75 30.16 15.16 2.99
CA PRO A 75 31.28 14.81 3.84
C PRO A 75 30.80 13.96 5.02
N LEU A 76 30.48 12.69 4.77
CA LEU A 76 30.22 11.71 5.82
C LEU A 76 31.56 11.40 6.51
N SER A 77 31.78 12.01 7.67
CA SER A 77 32.83 11.65 8.64
C SER A 77 34.24 11.55 8.03
N GLY A 78 34.70 12.60 7.34
CA GLY A 78 36.12 12.75 6.96
C GLY A 78 36.63 11.85 5.84
N THR A 79 35.74 11.09 5.19
CA THR A 79 36.02 10.44 3.90
C THR A 79 35.11 11.05 2.84
N ASN A 80 35.62 11.17 1.61
CA ASN A 80 34.85 11.66 0.45
C ASN A 80 33.81 10.59 0.04
N GLY A 81 32.83 10.34 0.89
CA GLY A 81 31.70 9.49 0.61
C GLY A 81 30.73 10.19 -0.33
N THR A 82 30.12 9.44 -1.25
CA THR A 82 28.98 9.93 -2.03
C THR A 82 27.73 9.28 -1.45
N ALA A 83 26.72 10.09 -1.12
CA ALA A 83 25.45 9.61 -0.60
C ALA A 83 24.33 9.92 -1.60
N CYS A 84 23.33 9.05 -1.61
CA CYS A 84 22.12 9.22 -2.40
C CYS A 84 21.15 10.10 -1.64
N VAL A 85 21.04 11.36 -2.03
CA VAL A 85 20.14 12.32 -1.39
C VAL A 85 19.23 12.97 -2.44
N PRO A 86 18.04 13.42 -2.03
CA PRO A 86 17.21 14.23 -2.91
C PRO A 86 17.96 15.52 -3.23
N ASN A 87 18.00 15.87 -4.51
CA ASN A 87 18.72 17.04 -5.03
C ASN A 87 18.25 18.31 -4.31
N GLU A 88 19.17 18.98 -3.61
CA GLU A 88 18.90 20.15 -2.77
C GLU A 88 18.33 21.34 -3.56
N ASN A 89 18.51 21.38 -4.88
CA ASN A 89 17.98 22.45 -5.72
C ASN A 89 16.44 22.47 -5.82
N ASN A 90 15.75 21.42 -5.37
CA ASN A 90 14.29 21.31 -5.43
C ASN A 90 13.66 21.19 -4.04
N GLU A 91 13.65 22.28 -3.27
CA GLU A 91 12.97 22.35 -1.96
C GLU A 91 11.51 21.88 -2.01
N LEU A 92 10.83 22.14 -3.13
CA LEU A 92 9.43 21.73 -3.36
C LEU A 92 9.25 20.21 -3.30
N PHE A 93 10.19 19.46 -3.89
CA PHE A 93 10.14 18.00 -3.88
C PHE A 93 10.48 17.43 -2.50
N SER A 94 11.42 18.04 -1.79
CA SER A 94 11.74 17.68 -0.41
C SER A 94 10.53 17.89 0.51
N LYS A 95 9.89 19.06 0.46
CA LYS A 95 8.66 19.36 1.21
C LYS A 95 7.52 18.42 0.82
N TYR A 96 7.33 18.14 -0.48
CA TYR A 96 6.33 17.18 -0.94
C TYR A 96 6.57 15.80 -0.32
N THR A 97 7.80 15.29 -0.38
CA THR A 97 8.13 13.94 0.10
C THR A 97 7.95 13.82 1.61
N VAL A 98 8.39 14.82 2.37
CA VAL A 98 8.33 14.85 3.84
C VAL A 98 6.90 15.01 4.34
N TYR A 99 6.12 15.94 3.77
CA TYR A 99 4.81 16.31 4.32
C TYR A 99 3.62 15.61 3.65
N ALA A 100 3.73 15.19 2.39
CA ALA A 100 2.61 14.68 1.62
C ALA A 100 2.85 13.27 1.06
N GLY A 101 3.97 13.02 0.38
CA GLY A 101 4.25 11.75 -0.26
C GLY A 101 4.33 10.60 0.74
N VAL A 102 5.30 10.65 1.66
CA VAL A 102 5.51 9.55 2.61
C VAL A 102 4.36 9.43 3.63
N PRO A 103 3.97 10.47 4.38
CA PRO A 103 2.99 10.31 5.44
C PRO A 103 1.55 10.13 4.94
N ILE A 104 1.15 10.80 3.86
CA ILE A 104 -0.25 10.75 3.39
C ILE A 104 -0.44 9.59 2.42
N MET A 105 0.36 9.49 1.36
CA MET A 105 0.17 8.48 0.31
C MET A 105 0.59 7.07 0.73
N ASN A 106 1.72 6.92 1.43
CA ASN A 106 2.17 5.62 1.91
C ASN A 106 1.67 5.26 3.32
N GLY A 107 1.28 6.26 4.11
CA GLY A 107 0.85 6.07 5.49
C GLY A 107 -0.67 6.12 5.66
N PHE A 108 -1.17 7.33 5.82
CA PHE A 108 -2.52 7.59 6.32
C PHE A 108 -3.62 7.07 5.38
N LEU A 109 -3.50 7.32 4.08
CA LEU A 109 -4.51 6.93 3.10
C LEU A 109 -4.70 5.40 3.02
N PRO A 110 -3.66 4.57 2.80
CA PRO A 110 -3.84 3.14 2.74
C PRO A 110 -4.27 2.56 4.09
N VAL A 111 -3.74 3.04 5.22
CA VAL A 111 -4.11 2.54 6.55
C VAL A 111 -5.57 2.82 6.90
N THR A 112 -6.08 4.00 6.55
CA THR A 112 -7.49 4.35 6.81
C THR A 112 -8.44 3.53 5.94
N ILE A 113 -8.15 3.40 4.65
CA ILE A 113 -8.93 2.56 3.72
C ILE A 113 -8.91 1.11 4.21
N MET A 114 -7.73 0.54 4.44
CA MET A 114 -7.60 -0.84 4.90
C MET A 114 -8.33 -1.09 6.23
N SER A 115 -8.17 -0.20 7.20
CA SER A 115 -8.83 -0.32 8.51
C SER A 115 -10.36 -0.28 8.37
N LEU A 116 -10.89 0.65 7.56
CA LEU A 116 -12.33 0.81 7.35
C LEU A 116 -12.92 -0.43 6.66
N PHE A 117 -12.36 -0.82 5.51
CA PHE A 117 -12.87 -1.96 4.75
C PHE A 117 -12.62 -3.28 5.47
N GLY A 118 -11.46 -3.47 6.09
CA GLY A 118 -11.15 -4.66 6.89
C GLY A 118 -12.10 -4.85 8.08
N LEU A 119 -12.44 -3.77 8.80
CA LEU A 119 -13.39 -3.83 9.91
C LEU A 119 -14.82 -4.14 9.42
N LEU A 120 -15.25 -3.53 8.30
CA LEU A 120 -16.54 -3.82 7.70
C LEU A 120 -16.65 -5.28 7.25
N THR A 121 -15.61 -5.81 6.61
CA THR A 121 -15.54 -7.22 6.21
C THR A 121 -15.60 -8.13 7.44
N PHE A 122 -14.82 -7.86 8.49
CA PHE A 122 -14.83 -8.65 9.72
C PHE A 122 -16.21 -8.71 10.38
N ARG A 123 -16.92 -7.57 10.44
CA ARG A 123 -18.28 -7.52 10.98
C ARG A 123 -19.26 -8.33 10.15
N ASN A 124 -19.16 -8.24 8.81
CA ASN A 124 -20.06 -8.95 7.90
C ASN A 124 -19.81 -10.45 7.90
N VAL A 125 -18.55 -10.91 7.87
CA VAL A 125 -18.21 -12.34 7.95
C VAL A 125 -18.74 -12.95 9.25
N ARG A 126 -18.57 -12.27 10.39
CA ARG A 126 -19.11 -12.73 11.68
C ARG A 126 -20.65 -12.78 11.72
N HIS A 127 -21.31 -11.91 10.95
CA HIS A 127 -22.77 -11.91 10.83
C HIS A 127 -23.27 -13.00 9.88
N VAL A 128 -22.52 -13.27 8.81
CA VAL A 128 -22.83 -14.27 7.77
C VAL A 128 -22.53 -15.68 8.25
N ALA A 129 -21.46 -15.90 9.02
CA ALA A 129 -21.15 -17.19 9.67
C ALA A 129 -22.25 -17.67 10.63
N LYS A 130 -23.13 -16.77 11.10
CA LYS A 130 -24.33 -17.15 11.88
C LYS A 130 -25.48 -17.68 11.02
N LYS A 131 -25.44 -17.51 9.70
CA LYS A 131 -26.38 -18.12 8.76
C LYS A 131 -25.76 -19.41 8.21
N ASN A 132 -26.55 -20.47 8.10
CA ASN A 132 -26.16 -21.83 7.71
C ASN A 132 -25.54 -21.91 6.29
N ILE A 133 -24.30 -21.46 6.13
CA ILE A 133 -23.49 -21.65 4.93
C ILE A 133 -22.74 -22.99 5.05
N PRO A 134 -22.53 -23.73 3.96
CA PRO A 134 -21.73 -24.95 3.96
C PRO A 134 -20.34 -24.73 4.58
N ILE A 135 -19.96 -25.63 5.50
CA ILE A 135 -18.77 -25.55 6.36
C ILE A 135 -17.45 -25.31 5.59
N ALA A 136 -17.34 -25.85 4.37
CA ALA A 136 -16.16 -25.72 3.52
C ALA A 136 -15.93 -24.28 3.02
N HIS A 137 -17.00 -23.55 2.68
CA HIS A 137 -16.88 -22.16 2.21
C HIS A 137 -16.56 -21.20 3.37
N ILE A 138 -17.03 -21.50 4.58
CA ILE A 138 -16.76 -20.70 5.78
C ILE A 138 -15.26 -20.69 6.10
N HIS A 139 -14.58 -21.84 6.05
CA HIS A 139 -13.15 -21.91 6.37
C HIS A 139 -12.29 -21.10 5.41
N LEU A 140 -12.64 -21.10 4.11
CA LEU A 140 -11.91 -20.32 3.11
C LEU A 140 -12.08 -18.82 3.33
N GLU A 141 -13.30 -18.35 3.59
CA GLU A 141 -13.57 -16.93 3.87
C GLU A 141 -12.94 -16.49 5.20
N GLU A 142 -12.96 -17.34 6.23
CA GLU A 142 -12.29 -17.06 7.51
C GLU A 142 -10.77 -16.94 7.35
N GLN A 143 -10.13 -17.85 6.59
CA GLN A 143 -8.69 -17.77 6.31
C GLN A 143 -8.32 -16.51 5.56
N LEU A 144 -9.10 -16.15 4.53
CA LEU A 144 -8.84 -14.96 3.72
C LEU A 144 -9.04 -13.67 4.55
N THR A 145 -10.05 -13.64 5.41
CA THR A 145 -10.31 -12.50 6.32
C THR A 145 -9.23 -12.39 7.39
N ALA A 146 -8.79 -13.51 7.96
CA ALA A 146 -7.69 -13.56 8.91
C ALA A 146 -6.37 -13.08 8.28
N MET A 147 -6.08 -13.50 7.04
CA MET A 147 -4.91 -13.04 6.29
C MET A 147 -4.91 -11.52 6.11
N VAL A 148 -6.04 -10.94 5.71
CA VAL A 148 -6.17 -9.49 5.54
C VAL A 148 -6.00 -8.77 6.88
N LEU A 149 -6.64 -9.24 7.95
CA LEU A 149 -6.52 -8.63 9.28
C LEU A 149 -5.07 -8.65 9.80
N ILE A 150 -4.37 -9.78 9.65
CA ILE A 150 -2.96 -9.90 10.00
C ILE A 150 -2.11 -8.93 9.17
N LYS A 151 -2.41 -8.76 7.88
CA LYS A 151 -1.70 -7.77 7.07
C LYS A 151 -1.97 -6.34 7.46
N ILE A 152 -3.20 -5.98 7.80
CA ILE A 152 -3.52 -4.65 8.33
C ILE A 152 -2.74 -4.40 9.62
N LEU A 153 -2.75 -5.35 10.55
CA LEU A 153 -1.99 -5.26 11.80
C LEU A 153 -0.49 -5.10 11.53
N ASN A 154 0.07 -5.91 10.64
CA ASN A 154 1.47 -5.83 10.25
C ASN A 154 1.80 -4.47 9.63
N VAL A 155 0.96 -3.94 8.74
CA VAL A 155 1.17 -2.61 8.16
C VAL A 155 1.13 -1.54 9.23
N CYS A 156 0.16 -1.57 10.15
CA CYS A 156 0.11 -0.63 11.27
C CYS A 156 1.39 -0.70 12.12
N LEU A 157 1.84 -1.91 12.47
CA LEU A 157 3.06 -2.11 13.26
C LEU A 157 4.33 -1.68 12.54
N THR A 158 4.39 -1.71 11.21
CA THR A 158 5.57 -1.27 10.45
C THR A 158 5.53 0.20 10.07
N VAL A 159 4.36 0.72 9.68
CA VAL A 159 4.21 2.07 9.12
C VAL A 159 4.16 3.11 10.22
N ILE A 160 3.48 2.86 11.34
CA ILE A 160 3.41 3.81 12.46
C ILE A 160 4.81 4.17 12.99
N PRO A 161 5.68 3.20 13.37
CA PRO A 161 7.02 3.56 13.85
C PRO A 161 7.90 4.16 12.76
N PHE A 162 7.73 3.74 11.51
CA PHE A 162 8.43 4.36 10.38
C PHE A 162 8.05 5.84 10.24
N LEU A 163 6.77 6.19 10.34
CA LEU A 163 6.31 7.58 10.31
C LEU A 163 6.83 8.39 11.50
N ILE A 164 6.84 7.81 12.69
CA ILE A 164 7.37 8.47 13.90
C ILE A 164 8.88 8.73 13.78
N PHE A 165 9.65 7.82 13.17
CA PHE A 165 11.08 8.02 12.96
C PHE A 165 11.38 8.99 11.81
N PHE A 166 10.50 9.05 10.81
CA PHE A 166 10.69 9.87 9.61
C PHE A 166 10.28 11.34 9.81
N LEU A 167 9.33 11.63 10.71
CA LEU A 167 8.92 12.97 11.14
C LEU A 167 9.87 13.55 12.18
#